data_AF-A0A6A6KW42-F1
#
_entry.id   AF-A0A6A6KW42-F1
#
_cell.length_a   1.000
_cell.length_b   1.000
_cell.length_c   1.000
_cell.angle_alpha   90.00
_cell.angle_beta   90.00
_cell.angle_gamma   90.00
#
_symmetry.space_group_name_H-M   'P 1'
#
loop_
_entity.id
_entity.type
_entity.pdbx_description
1 polymer ?
#
loop_
_entity_poly.entity_id
_entity_poly.type
_entity_poly.pdbx_seq_one_letter_code
_entity_poly.pdbx_strand_id
1 'polypeptide(L)'
;MRLILHSRVSNGYCNYELVQDPELVVHQVHRAINASRRNLGYLSCGTGNPIDDCWRCDPNWDKNRQRLADCAIGFGKNAIGGRDGKIYVVTDSGDDDPVNPKPGTLRHAVIQDEPLWIFSLVT
;
A
#
# COMPACT_ATOMS: atom_id res chain seq x y z
N MET A 1 10.64 -9.05 -10.55
CA MET A 1 10.51 -7.87 -9.68
C MET A 1 11.69 -6.93 -9.93
N ARG A 2 11.64 -6.15 -11.01
CA ARG A 2 12.58 -5.05 -11.21
C ARG A 2 12.04 -3.87 -10.41
N LEU A 3 12.59 -3.63 -9.23
CA LEU A 3 12.62 -2.26 -8.73
C LEU A 3 13.46 -1.48 -9.75
N ILE A 4 12.83 -0.73 -10.64
CA ILE A 4 13.51 0.39 -11.29
C ILE A 4 13.60 1.49 -10.24
N LEU A 5 14.51 1.30 -9.27
CA LEU A 5 15.13 2.42 -8.62
C LEU A 5 15.92 3.12 -9.72
N HIS A 6 15.51 4.33 -10.09
CA HIS A 6 16.40 5.27 -10.76
C HIS A 6 17.49 5.66 -9.75
N SER A 7 18.39 4.73 -9.47
CA SER A 7 19.63 4.99 -8.77
C SER A 7 20.53 5.74 -9.74
N ARG A 8 20.53 7.08 -9.69
CA ARG A 8 21.70 7.82 -10.12
C ARG A 8 22.83 7.44 -9.18
N VAL A 9 23.71 6.55 -9.64
CA VAL A 9 25.00 6.33 -9.00
C VAL A 9 25.80 7.62 -9.16
N SER A 10 25.93 8.38 -8.10
CA SER A 10 26.86 9.51 -8.01
C SER A 10 27.83 9.20 -6.88
N ASN A 11 29.10 9.01 -7.25
CA ASN A 11 30.30 8.92 -6.43
C ASN A 11 30.11 8.73 -4.90
N GLY A 12 30.34 7.51 -4.42
CA GLY A 12 31.10 7.25 -3.19
C GLY A 12 30.53 7.71 -1.83
N TYR A 13 29.35 8.31 -1.77
CA TYR A 13 28.70 8.68 -0.51
C TYR A 13 27.37 7.93 -0.40
N CYS A 14 27.28 6.99 0.54
CA CYS A 14 25.97 6.52 1.01
C CYS A 14 25.25 7.72 1.61
N ASN A 15 24.35 8.32 0.84
CA ASN A 15 23.63 9.50 1.27
C ASN A 15 22.71 9.09 2.44
N TYR A 16 23.09 9.46 3.67
CA TYR A 16 22.33 9.13 4.90
C TYR A 16 20.98 9.85 4.96
N GLU A 17 20.74 10.79 4.04
CA GLU A 17 19.54 11.63 3.94
C GLU A 17 18.24 10.84 3.65
N LEU A 18 18.35 9.56 3.28
CA LEU A 18 17.20 8.68 3.03
C LEU A 18 16.66 7.97 4.29
N VAL A 19 17.41 7.96 5.41
CA VAL A 19 16.92 7.38 6.66
C VAL A 19 16.13 8.45 7.40
N GLN A 20 14.80 8.29 7.46
CA GLN A 20 13.94 9.17 8.24
C GLN A 20 14.39 9.15 9.71
N ASP A 21 14.50 10.33 10.32
CA ASP A 21 14.75 10.45 11.77
C ASP A 21 13.67 9.67 12.55
N PRO A 22 14.06 8.62 13.31
CA PRO A 22 13.11 7.82 14.08
C PRO A 22 12.22 8.64 15.01
N GLU A 23 12.74 9.72 15.60
CA GLU A 23 11.97 10.55 16.54
C GLU A 23 10.86 11.32 15.80
N LEU A 24 11.13 11.81 14.59
CA LEU A 24 10.11 12.45 13.77
C LEU A 24 9.01 11.47 13.35
N VAL A 25 9.39 10.22 13.04
CA VAL A 25 8.42 9.17 12.68
C VAL A 25 7.56 8.81 13.88
N VAL A 26 8.16 8.65 15.07
CA VAL A 26 7.45 8.41 16.33
C VAL A 26 6.47 9.55 16.62
N HIS A 27 6.89 10.81 16.46
CA HIS A 27 6.02 11.96 16.66
C HIS A 27 4.84 11.98 15.67
N GLN A 28 5.08 11.63 14.39
CA GLN A 28 4.02 11.52 13.39
C GLN A 28 2.99 10.44 13.75
N VAL A 29 3.45 9.27 14.19
CA VAL A 29 2.58 8.15 14.60
C VAL A 29 1.73 8.54 15.82
N HIS A 30 2.34 9.16 16.84
CA HIS A 30 1.60 9.65 18.02
C HIS A 30 0.52 10.67 17.63
N ARG A 31 0.82 11.60 16.72
CA ARG A 31 -0.18 12.55 16.21
C ARG A 31 -1.36 11.84 15.55
N ALA A 32 -1.11 10.83 14.71
CA ALA A 32 -2.15 10.07 14.01
C ALA A 32 -3.06 9.29 14.99
N ILE A 33 -2.46 8.65 16.00
CA ILE A 33 -3.21 7.94 17.05
C ILE A 33 -4.08 8.93 17.84
N ASN A 34 -3.52 10.05 18.25
CA ASN A 34 -4.26 11.07 19.01
C ASN A 34 -5.42 11.67 18.21
N ALA A 35 -5.28 11.86 16.90
CA ALA A 35 -6.37 12.31 16.04
C ALA A 35 -7.52 11.29 15.99
N SER A 36 -7.20 10.02 15.85
CA SER A 36 -8.18 8.92 15.80
C SER A 36 -8.97 8.80 17.11
N ARG A 37 -8.29 8.98 18.26
CA ARG A 37 -8.92 8.93 19.61
C ARG A 37 -9.84 10.11 19.91
N ARG A 38 -9.74 11.25 19.23
CA ARG A 38 -10.63 12.40 19.47
C ARG A 38 -12.02 12.23 18.84
N ASN A 39 -12.20 11.20 18.02
CA ASN A 39 -13.45 10.94 17.30
C ASN A 39 -14.37 9.94 18.03
N LEU A 40 -14.25 9.83 19.36
CA LEU A 40 -14.78 8.76 20.22
C LEU A 40 -16.30 8.80 20.51
N GLY A 41 -17.11 9.24 19.55
CA GLY A 41 -18.55 9.00 19.62
C GLY A 41 -18.86 7.56 19.22
N TYR A 42 -19.66 6.82 20.00
CA TYR A 42 -20.19 5.47 19.67
C TYR A 42 -20.95 5.41 18.31
N LEU A 43 -21.15 6.56 17.66
CA LEU A 43 -21.76 6.77 16.33
C LEU A 43 -20.72 7.05 15.22
N SER A 44 -19.43 7.07 15.53
CA SER A 44 -18.31 7.34 14.61
C SER A 44 -17.66 6.04 14.17
N CYS A 45 -17.31 5.91 12.88
CA CYS A 45 -16.69 4.71 12.32
C CYS A 45 -15.30 4.35 12.92
N GLY A 46 -14.68 5.26 13.69
CA GLY A 46 -13.34 5.08 14.22
C GLY A 46 -13.21 3.94 15.24
N THR A 47 -12.24 3.06 14.99
CA THR A 47 -11.76 2.01 15.91
C THR A 47 -10.65 2.50 16.84
N GLY A 48 -10.04 3.64 16.52
CA GLY A 48 -8.87 4.18 17.21
C GLY A 48 -7.54 3.77 16.56
N ASN A 49 -7.56 2.91 15.54
CA ASN A 49 -6.40 2.62 14.69
C ASN A 49 -6.38 3.59 13.49
N PRO A 50 -5.43 4.53 13.40
CA PRO A 50 -5.42 5.56 12.34
C PRO A 50 -5.35 5.02 10.92
N ILE A 51 -4.74 3.84 10.70
CA ILE A 51 -4.66 3.23 9.37
C ILE A 51 -6.04 2.71 8.98
N ASP A 52 -6.68 1.94 9.87
CA ASP A 52 -8.00 1.37 9.61
C ASP A 52 -9.08 2.45 9.51
N ASP A 53 -9.05 3.44 10.39
CA ASP A 53 -10.00 4.54 10.41
C ASP A 53 -9.91 5.39 9.12
N CYS A 54 -8.74 5.41 8.46
CA CYS A 54 -8.55 6.13 7.20
C CYS A 54 -9.29 5.50 6.00
N TRP A 55 -9.32 4.16 5.90
CA TRP A 55 -9.94 3.48 4.75
C TRP A 55 -11.30 2.88 5.06
N ARG A 56 -11.50 2.31 6.27
CA ARG A 56 -12.78 1.66 6.65
C ARG A 56 -13.92 2.67 6.77
N CYS A 57 -13.59 3.91 7.07
CA CYS A 57 -14.58 4.98 7.23
C CYS A 57 -14.96 5.68 5.94
N ASP A 58 -14.41 5.24 4.82
CA ASP A 58 -14.99 5.55 3.51
C ASP A 58 -16.16 4.59 3.23
N PRO A 59 -17.42 5.06 3.19
CA PRO A 59 -18.55 4.18 2.85
C PRO A 59 -18.48 3.63 1.42
N ASN A 60 -17.61 4.18 0.57
CA ASN A 60 -17.33 3.70 -0.79
C ASN A 60 -15.94 3.05 -0.92
N TRP A 61 -15.36 2.53 0.18
CA TRP A 61 -14.03 1.92 0.17
C TRP A 61 -13.88 0.82 -0.90
N ASP A 62 -14.96 0.10 -1.21
CA ASP A 62 -15.03 -0.97 -2.19
C ASP A 62 -14.82 -0.46 -3.62
N LYS A 63 -15.29 0.75 -3.91
CA LYS A 63 -15.08 1.48 -5.17
C LYS A 63 -13.77 2.25 -5.19
N ASN A 64 -13.24 2.60 -4.01
CA ASN A 64 -12.05 3.43 -3.82
C ASN A 64 -10.86 2.63 -3.26
N ARG A 65 -10.72 1.34 -3.59
CA ARG A 65 -9.72 0.45 -2.95
C ARG A 65 -8.29 0.99 -2.98
N GLN A 66 -7.91 1.68 -4.04
CA GLN A 66 -6.57 2.24 -4.19
C GLN A 66 -6.24 3.34 -3.16
N ARG A 67 -7.25 3.97 -2.55
CA ARG A 67 -7.10 4.96 -1.47
C ARG A 67 -6.38 4.38 -0.24
N LEU A 68 -6.40 3.06 -0.06
CA LEU A 68 -5.65 2.40 1.01
C LEU A 68 -4.15 2.76 0.99
N ALA A 69 -3.59 3.02 -0.19
CA ALA A 69 -2.19 3.44 -0.34
C ALA A 69 -1.88 4.81 0.30
N ASP A 70 -2.88 5.63 0.59
CA ASP A 70 -2.71 6.92 1.30
C ASP A 70 -2.81 6.79 2.82
N CYS A 71 -3.21 5.63 3.34
CA CYS A 71 -3.48 5.43 4.76
C CYS A 71 -2.26 4.96 5.57
N ALA A 72 -1.12 4.69 4.90
CA ALA A 72 0.08 4.20 5.57
C ALA A 72 0.72 5.28 6.46
N ILE A 73 1.17 4.88 7.64
CA ILE A 73 1.92 5.71 8.59
C ILE A 73 3.24 5.03 8.97
N GLY A 74 4.14 5.77 9.62
CA GLY A 74 5.45 5.25 10.02
C GLY A 74 6.48 5.31 8.88
N PHE A 75 7.51 4.47 8.95
CA PHE A 75 8.58 4.44 7.94
C PHE A 75 8.10 4.03 6.54
N GLY A 76 7.05 3.20 6.47
CA GLY A 76 6.46 2.73 5.20
C GLY A 76 5.44 3.67 4.57
N LYS A 77 5.23 4.89 5.11
CA LYS A 77 4.15 5.81 4.67
C LYS A 77 4.18 6.20 3.19
N ASN A 78 5.34 6.07 2.53
CA ASN A 78 5.52 6.42 1.11
C ASN A 78 5.27 5.21 0.18
N ALA A 79 4.88 4.05 0.70
CA ALA A 79 4.57 2.88 -0.12
C ALA A 79 3.23 3.07 -0.85
N ILE A 80 3.28 3.25 -2.17
CA ILE A 80 2.10 3.44 -3.02
C ILE A 80 1.59 2.13 -3.66
N GLY A 81 2.41 1.08 -3.66
CA GLY A 81 2.08 -0.21 -4.27
C GLY A 81 1.70 -0.06 -5.75
N GLY A 82 0.57 -0.66 -6.13
CA GLY A 82 -0.01 -0.57 -7.48
C GLY A 82 -1.00 0.59 -7.67
N ARG A 83 -1.02 1.58 -6.79
CA ARG A 83 -1.87 2.79 -6.93
C ARG A 83 -1.57 3.47 -8.26
N ASP A 84 -2.63 4.04 -8.87
CA ASP A 84 -2.61 4.68 -10.19
C ASP A 84 -2.33 3.71 -11.36
N GLY A 85 -2.14 2.42 -11.03
CA GLY A 85 -2.01 1.32 -11.96
C GLY A 85 -3.35 0.76 -12.41
N LYS A 86 -3.30 -0.12 -13.43
CA LYS A 86 -4.49 -0.82 -13.91
C LYS A 86 -4.95 -1.83 -12.88
N ILE A 87 -6.25 -2.08 -12.87
CA ILE A 87 -6.82 -3.18 -12.10
C ILE A 87 -6.50 -4.51 -12.79
N TYR A 88 -5.95 -5.45 -12.03
CA TYR A 88 -5.80 -6.83 -12.47
C TYR A 88 -6.67 -7.75 -11.61
N VAL A 89 -7.65 -8.40 -12.24
CA VAL A 89 -8.53 -9.36 -11.56
C VAL A 89 -7.96 -10.75 -11.73
N VAL A 90 -7.66 -11.42 -10.62
CA VAL A 90 -7.28 -12.83 -10.63
C VAL A 90 -8.54 -13.66 -10.83
N THR A 91 -8.60 -14.38 -11.95
CA THR A 91 -9.74 -15.23 -12.34
C THR A 91 -9.40 -16.72 -12.31
N ASP A 92 -8.11 -17.06 -12.22
CA ASP A 92 -7.62 -18.43 -12.21
C ASP A 92 -6.65 -18.62 -11.04
N SER A 93 -7.01 -19.51 -10.11
CA SER A 93 -6.14 -19.91 -9.00
C SER A 93 -5.18 -21.04 -9.37
N GLY A 94 -5.33 -21.65 -10.54
CA GLY A 94 -4.43 -22.67 -11.07
C GLY A 94 -3.14 -22.05 -11.59
N ASP A 95 -2.01 -22.44 -11.00
CA ASP A 95 -0.69 -21.90 -11.33
C ASP A 95 0.36 -23.02 -11.28
N ASP A 96 0.23 -23.98 -12.19
CA ASP A 96 1.08 -25.17 -12.23
C ASP A 96 2.42 -24.94 -12.97
N ASP A 97 2.55 -23.83 -13.73
CA ASP A 97 3.77 -23.47 -14.46
C ASP A 97 4.39 -22.18 -13.90
N PRO A 98 5.40 -22.28 -13.00
CA PRO A 98 6.05 -21.11 -12.44
C PRO A 98 6.95 -20.36 -13.42
N VAL A 99 7.31 -20.97 -14.55
CA VAL A 99 8.19 -20.38 -15.57
C VAL A 99 7.37 -19.55 -16.56
N ASN A 100 6.20 -20.06 -16.97
CA ASN A 100 5.30 -19.40 -17.93
C ASN A 100 3.89 -19.23 -17.36
N PRO A 101 3.68 -18.32 -16.39
CA PRO A 101 2.36 -18.11 -15.82
C PRO A 101 1.39 -17.51 -16.85
N LYS A 102 0.15 -18.01 -16.85
CA LYS A 102 -0.88 -17.59 -17.81
C LYS A 102 -1.58 -16.30 -17.35
N PRO A 103 -2.01 -15.42 -18.27
CA PRO A 103 -2.92 -14.32 -17.94
C PRO A 103 -4.15 -14.81 -17.16
N GLY A 104 -4.57 -14.06 -16.15
CA GLY A 104 -5.64 -14.44 -15.22
C GLY A 104 -5.15 -15.05 -13.90
N THR A 105 -3.89 -15.50 -13.83
CA THR A 105 -3.30 -16.01 -12.57
C THR A 105 -2.66 -14.91 -11.73
N LEU A 106 -2.48 -15.17 -10.43
CA LEU A 106 -1.77 -14.28 -9.52
C LEU A 106 -0.29 -14.12 -9.91
N ARG A 107 0.40 -15.21 -10.29
CA ARG A 107 1.82 -15.15 -10.67
C ARG A 107 2.02 -14.29 -11.91
N HIS A 108 1.16 -14.42 -12.91
CA HIS A 108 1.23 -13.55 -14.09
C HIS A 108 1.06 -12.07 -13.70
N ALA A 109 0.13 -11.75 -12.81
CA ALA A 109 -0.09 -10.38 -12.33
C ALA A 109 1.15 -9.77 -11.64
N VAL A 110 1.79 -10.53 -10.75
CA VAL A 110 2.90 -10.04 -9.90
C VAL A 110 4.19 -9.77 -10.70
N ILE A 111 4.38 -10.41 -11.85
CA ILE A 111 5.60 -10.27 -12.65
C ILE A 111 5.53 -9.17 -13.73
N GLN A 112 4.38 -8.48 -13.88
CA GLN A 112 4.25 -7.41 -14.85
C GLN A 112 5.16 -6.22 -14.50
N ASP A 113 5.69 -5.56 -15.53
CA ASP A 113 6.55 -4.37 -15.36
C ASP A 113 5.74 -3.10 -15.05
N GLU A 114 4.44 -3.09 -15.38
CA GLU A 114 3.53 -1.97 -15.05
C GLU A 114 2.93 -2.12 -13.64
N PRO A 115 2.65 -1.02 -12.92
CA PRO A 115 1.96 -1.08 -11.64
C PRO A 115 0.54 -1.64 -11.82
N LEU A 116 0.18 -2.61 -10.98
CA LEU A 116 -1.14 -3.23 -10.97
C LEU A 116 -1.76 -3.24 -9.58
N TRP A 117 -3.03 -2.85 -9.50
CA TRP A 117 -3.85 -3.09 -8.32
C TRP A 117 -4.52 -4.47 -8.44
N ILE A 118 -3.86 -5.48 -7.87
CA ILE A 118 -4.25 -6.89 -8.00
C ILE A 118 -5.28 -7.24 -6.93
N PHE A 119 -6.42 -7.81 -7.31
CA PHE A 119 -7.34 -8.44 -6.36
C PHE A 119 -8.02 -9.68 -6.93
N SER A 120 -8.46 -10.56 -6.04
CA SER A 120 -9.29 -11.72 -6.37
C SER A 120 -10.75 -11.41 -6.07
N LEU A 121 -11.66 -11.89 -6.90
CA LEU A 121 -13.08 -11.92 -6.56
C LEU A 121 -13.26 -13.02 -5.51
N VAL A 122 -13.73 -12.65 -4.32
CA VAL A 122 -14.23 -13.63 -3.35
C VAL A 122 -15.58 -14.09 -3.88
N THR A 123 -15.66 -15.32 -4.40
CA THR A 123 -16.92 -16.01 -4.66
C THR A 123 -17.47 -16.60 -3.37
#